data_AF-A0A653SRV5-F1
#
_entry.id   AF-A0A653SRV5-F1
#
_cell.length_a   1.000
_cell.length_b   1.000
_cell.length_c   1.000
_cell.angle_alpha   90.00
_cell.angle_beta   90.00
_cell.angle_gamma   90.00
#
_symmetry.space_group_name_H-M   'P 1'
#
loop_
_entity.id
_entity.type
_entity.pdbx_description
1 polymer ?
#
loop_
_entity_poly.entity_id
_entity_poly.type
_entity_poly.pdbx_seq_one_letter_code
_entity_poly.pdbx_strand_id
1 'polypeptide(L)' 'MGRGRQKAKHTKIARELKSFSPDVNYNALERELTGHSVDHPGTGVDESYDDEIAKWAEYAEKYADGEAKGA' A
#
# COMPACT_ATOMS: atom_id res chain seq x y z
N MET A 1 -22.37 -9.58 38.59
CA MET A 1 -22.48 -8.10 38.44
C MET A 1 -21.35 -7.44 37.60
N GLY A 2 -20.46 -8.19 36.92
CA GLY A 2 -19.30 -7.59 36.21
C GLY A 2 -19.37 -7.50 34.67
N ARG A 3 -20.31 -8.20 34.02
CA ARG A 3 -20.31 -8.37 32.56
C ARG A 3 -20.67 -7.08 31.79
N GLY A 4 -21.58 -6.24 32.30
CA GLY A 4 -21.98 -4.99 31.64
C GLY A 4 -20.85 -3.96 31.56
N ARG A 5 -20.04 -3.85 32.63
CA ARG A 5 -18.86 -2.97 32.65
C ARG A 5 -17.77 -3.46 31.69
N GLN A 6 -17.54 -4.77 31.62
CA GLN A 6 -16.62 -5.33 30.63
C GLN A 6 -17.11 -5.02 29.21
N LYS A 7 -18.38 -5.29 28.90
CA LYS A 7 -18.97 -5.01 27.59
C LYS A 7 -18.78 -3.54 27.18
N ALA A 8 -19.04 -2.59 28.09
CA ALA A 8 -18.84 -1.17 27.83
C ALA A 8 -17.36 -0.79 27.61
N LYS A 9 -16.43 -1.40 28.34
CA LYS A 9 -14.98 -1.19 28.12
C LYS A 9 -14.55 -1.73 26.75
N HIS A 10 -15.00 -2.94 26.38
CA HIS A 10 -14.64 -3.55 25.11
C HIS A 10 -15.23 -2.79 23.92
N THR A 11 -16.46 -2.27 24.00
CA THR A 11 -17.03 -1.47 22.91
C THR A 11 -16.30 -0.14 22.73
N LYS A 12 -15.83 0.47 23.82
CA LYS A 12 -15.00 1.69 23.75
C LYS A 12 -13.67 1.40 23.06
N ILE A 13 -12.94 0.37 23.50
CA ILE A 13 -11.67 -0.05 22.90
C ILE A 13 -11.87 -0.43 21.42
N ALA A 14 -12.93 -1.15 21.10
CA ALA A 14 -13.21 -1.53 19.72
C ALA A 14 -13.47 -0.31 18.81
N ARG A 15 -14.09 0.75 19.34
CA ARG A 15 -14.26 2.00 18.58
C ARG A 15 -12.93 2.71 18.39
N GLU A 16 -12.13 2.81 19.44
CA GLU A 16 -10.78 3.39 19.38
C GLU A 16 -9.91 2.65 18.36
N LEU A 17 -9.90 1.31 18.37
CA LEU A 17 -9.17 0.48 17.40
C LEU A 17 -9.66 0.66 15.96
N LYS A 18 -10.98 0.84 15.76
CA LYS A 18 -11.54 1.08 14.41
C LYS A 18 -11.19 2.45 13.85
N SER A 19 -11.09 3.46 14.72
CA SER A 19 -10.76 4.83 14.35
C SER A 19 -9.25 5.12 14.42
N PHE A 20 -8.46 4.17 14.94
CA PHE A 20 -7.02 4.30 15.02
C PHE A 20 -6.41 4.13 13.64
N SER A 21 -5.93 5.24 13.08
CA SER A 21 -4.96 5.24 12.01
C SER A 21 -3.59 5.47 12.65
N PRO A 22 -2.64 4.54 12.54
CA PRO A 22 -1.29 4.78 13.01
C PRO A 22 -0.65 5.94 12.22
N ASP A 23 0.17 6.74 12.90
CA ASP A 23 1.01 7.72 12.24
C ASP A 23 2.11 7.00 11.46
N VAL A 24 2.11 7.18 10.14
CA VAL A 24 3.12 6.59 9.25
C VAL A 24 4.31 7.55 9.15
N ASN A 25 5.51 7.05 9.43
CA ASN A 25 6.72 7.82 9.24
C ASN A 25 7.15 7.81 7.76
N TYR A 26 6.69 8.80 7.00
CA TYR A 26 7.00 8.93 5.57
C TYR A 26 8.51 9.04 5.28
N ASN A 27 9.28 9.65 6.18
CA ASN A 27 10.74 9.77 6.01
C ASN A 27 11.44 8.40 6.09
N ALA A 28 10.94 7.49 6.95
CA ALA A 28 11.47 6.14 7.03
C ALA A 28 11.11 5.32 5.77
N LEU A 29 9.87 5.47 5.28
CA LEU A 29 9.41 4.82 4.06
C LEU A 29 10.20 5.28 2.83
N GLU A 30 10.43 6.58 2.68
CA GLU A 30 11.21 7.12 1.56
C GLU A 30 12.64 6.57 1.56
N ARG A 31 13.27 6.47 2.74
CA ARG A 31 14.61 5.89 2.88
C ARG A 31 14.64 4.40 2.57
N GLU A 32 13.59 3.65 2.87
CA GLU A 32 13.49 2.24 2.47
C GLU A 32 13.34 2.12 0.95
N LEU A 33 12.45 2.93 0.34
CA LEU A 33 12.19 2.91 -1.10
C LEU A 33 13.41 3.32 -1.92
N THR A 34 14.14 4.33 -1.46
CA THR A 34 15.36 4.84 -2.10
C THR A 34 16.61 4.06 -1.69
N GLY A 35 16.66 3.48 -0.49
CA GLY A 35 17.81 2.73 0.02
C GLY A 35 18.09 1.44 -0.75
N HIS A 36 17.03 0.76 -1.23
CA HIS A 36 17.17 -0.38 -2.14
C HIS A 36 17.82 0.01 -3.48
N SER A 37 17.84 1.30 -3.85
CA SER A 37 18.49 1.81 -5.05
C SER A 37 19.99 2.08 -4.88
N VAL A 38 20.48 2.22 -3.64
CA VAL A 38 21.84 2.71 -3.35
C VAL A 38 22.79 1.57 -2.89
N ASP A 39 22.28 0.53 -2.22
CA ASP A 39 23.10 -0.58 -1.71
C ASP A 39 23.39 -1.69 -2.75
N HIS A 40 22.81 -1.60 -3.95
CA HIS A 40 23.29 -2.33 -5.11
C HIS A 40 24.22 -1.43 -5.95
N PRO A 41 25.55 -1.65 -5.94
CA PRO A 41 26.48 -0.93 -6.82
C PRO A 41 26.36 -1.36 -8.31
N GLY A 42 25.14 -1.58 -8.79
CA GLY A 42 24.82 -2.02 -10.15
C GLY A 42 23.51 -1.45 -10.73
N THR A 43 22.67 -0.77 -9.95
CA THR A 43 21.39 -0.22 -10.43
C THR A 43 21.52 1.24 -10.85
N GLY A 44 22.33 1.50 -11.87
CA GLY A 44 22.00 2.60 -12.77
C GLY A 44 20.82 2.12 -13.60
N VAL A 45 19.63 2.69 -13.40
CA VAL A 45 18.38 2.40 -14.14
C VAL A 45 18.36 0.97 -14.68
N ASP A 46 18.11 0.02 -13.79
CA ASP A 46 18.07 -1.40 -14.14
C ASP A 46 17.01 -1.61 -15.23
N GLU A 47 17.40 -2.19 -16.36
CA GLU A 47 16.54 -2.45 -17.52
C GLU A 47 15.25 -3.21 -17.14
N SER A 48 15.24 -3.91 -15.99
CA SER A 48 14.03 -4.58 -15.49
C SER A 48 12.93 -3.64 -15.00
N TYR A 49 13.25 -2.41 -14.59
CA TYR A 49 12.22 -1.41 -14.24
C TYR A 49 11.45 -0.95 -15.48
N ASP A 50 12.14 -0.74 -16.60
CA ASP A 50 11.51 -0.34 -17.86
C ASP A 50 10.66 -1.49 -18.43
N ASP A 51 11.14 -2.73 -18.35
CA ASP A 51 10.38 -3.93 -18.73
C ASP A 51 9.13 -4.13 -17.86
N GLU A 52 9.23 -3.89 -16.55
CA GLU A 52 8.09 -3.95 -15.65
C GLU A 52 7.06 -2.86 -15.98
N ILE A 53 7.50 -1.62 -16.20
CA ILE A 53 6.64 -0.50 -16.58
C ILE A 53 5.90 -0.80 -17.89
N ALA A 54 6.60 -1.34 -18.89
CA ALA A 54 6.00 -1.73 -20.18
C ALA A 54 4.92 -2.81 -20.00
N LYS A 55 5.16 -3.82 -19.16
CA LYS A 55 4.19 -4.87 -18.83
C LYS A 55 2.95 -4.33 -18.11
N TRP A 56 3.13 -3.37 -17.20
CA TRP A 56 2.01 -2.71 -16.53
C TRP A 56 1.18 -1.84 -17.49
N ALA A 57 1.84 -1.17 -18.45
CA ALA A 57 1.16 -0.40 -19.48
C ALA A 57 0.31 -1.30 -20.41
N GLU A 58 0.85 -2.44 -20.85
CA GLU A 58 0.11 -3.42 -21.65
C GLU A 58 -1.11 -3.98 -20.89
N TYR A 59 -0.95 -4.28 -19.60
CA TYR A 59 -2.06 -4.70 -18.75
C TYR A 59 -3.13 -3.60 -18.66
N ALA A 60 -2.74 -2.35 -18.41
CA ALA A 60 -3.68 -1.24 -18.34
C ALA A 60 -4.46 -1.05 -19.65
N GLU A 61 -3.79 -1.14 -20.80
CA GLU A 61 -4.44 -1.04 -22.12
C GLU A 61 -5.44 -2.18 -22.36
N LYS A 62 -5.09 -3.42 -22.00
CA LYS A 62 -5.92 -4.62 -22.13
C LYS A 62 -7.22 -4.62 -21.30
N TYR A 63 -7.29 -3.80 -20.25
CA TYR A 63 -8.50 -3.66 -19.44
C TYR A 63 -9.19 -2.31 -19.66
N ALA A 64 -8.50 -1.33 -20.23
CA ALA A 64 -9.09 -0.06 -20.65
C ALA A 64 -9.96 -0.21 -21.91
N ASP A 65 -9.61 -1.09 -22.84
CA ASP A 65 -10.41 -1.36 -24.04
C ASP A 65 -11.70 -2.16 -23.74
N GLY A 66 -11.71 -2.93 -22.64
CA GLY A 66 -12.87 -3.68 -22.14
C GLY A 66 -14.00 -2.82 -21.56
N GLU A 67 -13.73 -1.56 -21.16
CA GLU A 67 -14.76 -0.63 -20.66
C GLU A 67 -15.58 -0.01 -21.81
N ALA A 68 -15.04 0.04 -23.03
CA ALA A 68 -15.68 0.68 -24.18
C ALA A 68 -16.69 -0.22 -24.94
N LYS A 69 -16.87 -1.48 -24.54
CA LYS A 69 -17.78 -2.45 -25.21
C LYS A 69 -18.88 -3.01 -24.30
N GLY A 70 -19.20 -2.31 -23.22
CA GLY A 70 -20.27 -2.67 -22.28
C GLY A 70 -21.18 -1.48 -21.95
N ALA A 71 -21.79 -0.86 -22.97
CA ALA A 71 -22.91 0.08 -22.83
C ALA A 71 -23.97 -0.23 -23.90
#